data_AF-A0A7C2FB43-F1
#
_entry.id   AF-A0A7C2FB43-F1
#
_cell.length_a   1.000
_cell.length_b   1.000
_cell.length_c   1.000
_cell.angle_alpha   90.00
_cell.angle_beta   90.00
_cell.angle_gamma   90.00
#
_symmetry.space_group_name_H-M   'P 1'
#
loop_
_entity.id
_entity.type
_entity.pdbx_description
1 polymer ?
#
loop_
_entity_poly.entity_id
_entity_poly.type
_entity_poly.pdbx_seq_one_letter_code
_entity_poly.pdbx_strand_id
1 'polypeptide(L)'
;DRLRQLLKELPRAIDDIEGMLTQNPIWRERTMGVGALTTEECFALGVSGPNIRATGFAWDIRKTNPYSGYEQFEFNIPVGAHGDVYDRYLVRMAEMRESLKILRQAIDGLPSGPINTSDLKVVPPPREAIDTSMESLIHWFKIHTEGFRPPVGEAYVPIESPKGELGFYFVSDGTNRPYRMHTRAPSFMNLQALEKMAVGRLIADMVALIGSIDIVLGEIDR
;
A
#
# COMPACT_ATOMS: atom_id res chain seq x y z
N ASP A 1 -10.37 -12.18 19.13
CA ASP A 1 -9.96 -13.61 19.16
C ASP A 1 -9.63 -14.22 17.80
N ARG A 2 -10.51 -14.17 16.79
CA ARG A 2 -10.21 -14.73 15.45
C ARG A 2 -8.89 -14.21 14.85
N LEU A 3 -8.63 -12.91 14.96
CA LEU A 3 -7.38 -12.30 14.50
C LEU A 3 -6.15 -12.88 15.23
N ARG A 4 -6.25 -13.12 16.55
CA ARG A 4 -5.15 -13.71 17.33
C ARG A 4 -4.86 -15.16 16.91
N GLN A 5 -5.89 -15.91 16.51
CA GLN A 5 -5.70 -17.24 15.94
C GLN A 5 -4.97 -17.15 14.59
N LEU A 6 -5.42 -16.27 13.70
CA LEU A 6 -4.80 -16.06 12.39
C LEU A 6 -3.30 -15.67 12.52
N LEU A 7 -2.95 -14.83 13.50
CA LEU A 7 -1.57 -14.43 13.77
C LEU A 7 -0.66 -15.57 14.26
N LYS A 8 -1.23 -16.68 14.71
CA LYS A 8 -0.49 -17.91 15.06
C LYS A 8 -0.29 -18.82 13.85
N GLU A 9 -1.24 -18.83 12.93
CA GLU A 9 -1.24 -19.72 11.75
C GLU A 9 -0.43 -19.14 10.58
N LEU A 10 -0.53 -17.82 10.33
CA LEU A 10 0.13 -17.16 9.20
C LEU A 10 1.66 -17.31 9.14
N PRO A 11 2.42 -17.19 10.25
CA PRO A 11 3.87 -17.39 10.20
C PRO A 11 4.27 -18.74 9.62
N ARG A 12 3.55 -19.81 10.00
CA ARG A 12 3.80 -21.16 9.49
C ARG A 12 3.57 -21.24 7.99
N ALA A 13 2.50 -20.64 7.49
CA ALA A 13 2.22 -20.60 6.05
C ALA A 13 3.30 -19.83 5.28
N ILE A 14 3.83 -18.74 5.84
CA ILE A 14 4.95 -17.99 5.25
C ILE A 14 6.21 -18.87 5.21
N ASP A 15 6.52 -19.58 6.30
CA ASP A 15 7.70 -20.44 6.39
C ASP A 15 7.58 -21.65 5.44
N ASP A 16 6.38 -22.21 5.25
CA ASP A 16 6.12 -23.28 4.28
C ASP A 16 6.39 -22.79 2.84
N ILE A 17 5.92 -21.57 2.49
CA ILE A 17 6.18 -20.94 1.19
C ILE A 17 7.69 -20.69 0.99
N GLU A 18 8.36 -20.15 2.01
CA GLU A 18 9.79 -19.88 1.97
C GLU A 18 10.61 -21.17 1.83
N GLY A 19 10.22 -22.24 2.53
CA GLY A 19 10.86 -23.56 2.45
C GLY A 19 10.75 -24.19 1.05
N MET A 20 9.65 -23.94 0.34
CA MET A 20 9.44 -24.44 -1.03
C MET A 20 10.16 -23.63 -2.12
N LEU A 21 10.30 -22.31 -1.94
CA LEU A 21 10.76 -21.41 -3.00
C LEU A 21 12.18 -20.87 -2.77
N THR A 22 12.51 -20.42 -1.56
CA THR A 22 13.71 -19.60 -1.30
C THR A 22 15.02 -20.33 -1.55
N GLN A 23 15.08 -21.62 -1.21
CA GLN A 23 16.26 -22.47 -1.43
C GLN A 23 16.19 -23.28 -2.71
N ASN A 24 15.09 -23.20 -3.47
CA ASN A 24 14.90 -24.00 -4.67
C ASN A 24 15.85 -23.51 -5.80
N PRO A 25 16.72 -24.38 -6.34
CA PRO A 25 17.65 -24.01 -7.41
C PRO A 25 16.94 -23.48 -8.67
N ILE A 26 15.79 -24.05 -9.03
CA ILE A 26 15.02 -23.65 -10.21
C ILE A 26 14.46 -22.24 -10.01
N TRP A 27 13.94 -21.95 -8.82
CA TRP A 27 13.43 -20.62 -8.49
C TRP A 27 14.54 -19.57 -8.56
N ARG A 28 15.68 -19.88 -7.95
CA ARG A 28 16.89 -19.07 -7.94
C ARG A 28 17.40 -18.78 -9.35
N GLU A 29 17.51 -19.78 -10.20
CA GLU A 29 17.95 -19.62 -11.59
C GLU A 29 17.01 -18.73 -12.41
N ARG A 30 15.70 -18.80 -12.17
CA ARG A 30 14.70 -17.99 -12.89
C ARG A 30 14.52 -16.57 -12.38
N THR A 31 15.05 -16.23 -11.20
CA THR A 31 14.77 -14.95 -10.53
C THR A 31 16.02 -14.14 -10.22
N MET A 32 17.16 -14.79 -9.92
CA MET A 32 18.41 -14.09 -9.64
C MET A 32 19.00 -13.45 -10.89
N GLY A 33 19.36 -12.19 -10.79
CA GLY A 33 19.94 -11.42 -11.89
C GLY A 33 18.98 -11.17 -13.05
N VAL A 34 17.67 -11.42 -12.90
CA VAL A 34 16.64 -11.14 -13.90
C VAL A 34 15.98 -9.79 -13.58
N GLY A 35 15.89 -8.91 -14.59
CA GLY A 35 15.19 -7.62 -14.45
C GLY A 35 15.78 -6.67 -13.41
N ALA A 36 17.09 -6.70 -13.19
CA ALA A 36 17.75 -5.84 -12.22
C ALA A 36 17.53 -4.36 -12.55
N LEU A 37 17.19 -3.57 -11.52
CA LEU A 37 17.08 -2.12 -11.59
C LEU A 37 18.08 -1.49 -10.65
N THR A 38 18.68 -0.38 -11.05
CA THR A 38 19.49 0.45 -10.15
C THR A 38 18.62 1.51 -9.47
N THR A 39 19.08 2.03 -8.33
CA THR A 39 18.35 3.06 -7.58
C THR A 39 18.13 4.33 -8.40
N GLU A 40 19.12 4.75 -9.20
CA GLU A 40 19.02 5.93 -10.07
C GLU A 40 17.93 5.78 -11.13
N GLU A 41 17.80 4.58 -11.69
CA GLU A 41 16.77 4.24 -12.67
C GLU A 41 15.38 4.22 -12.05
N CYS A 42 15.28 3.71 -10.82
CA CYS A 42 14.03 3.77 -10.06
C CYS A 42 13.58 5.21 -9.84
N PHE A 43 14.49 6.14 -9.51
CA PHE A 43 14.15 7.56 -9.39
C PHE A 43 13.74 8.18 -10.71
N ALA A 44 14.48 7.92 -11.79
CA ALA A 44 14.17 8.46 -13.12
C ALA A 44 12.79 8.03 -13.63
N LEU A 45 12.38 6.79 -13.31
CA LEU A 45 11.11 6.20 -13.74
C LEU A 45 9.97 6.36 -12.71
N GLY A 46 10.22 7.00 -11.56
CA GLY A 46 9.22 7.17 -10.51
C GLY A 46 8.75 5.86 -9.84
N VAL A 47 9.57 4.81 -9.91
CA VAL A 47 9.30 3.48 -9.32
C VAL A 47 9.32 3.57 -7.80
N SER A 48 8.38 2.92 -7.13
CA SER A 48 8.19 3.04 -5.68
C SER A 48 7.90 1.70 -5.00
N GLY A 49 7.95 1.68 -3.65
CA GLY A 49 7.62 0.50 -2.84
C GLY A 49 8.66 -0.62 -2.89
N PRO A 50 8.23 -1.90 -3.00
CA PRO A 50 9.15 -3.03 -2.93
C PRO A 50 10.15 -3.04 -4.10
N ASN A 51 9.82 -2.42 -5.23
CA ASN A 51 10.70 -2.33 -6.39
C ASN A 51 11.93 -1.45 -6.12
N ILE A 52 11.76 -0.28 -5.48
CA ILE A 52 12.90 0.58 -5.12
C ILE A 52 13.66 0.02 -3.91
N ARG A 53 12.94 -0.57 -2.94
CA ARG A 53 13.53 -1.23 -1.77
C ARG A 53 14.44 -2.40 -2.15
N ALA A 54 14.10 -3.15 -3.20
CA ALA A 54 14.94 -4.24 -3.71
C ALA A 54 16.33 -3.77 -4.20
N THR A 55 16.47 -2.50 -4.58
CA THR A 55 17.76 -1.93 -5.03
C THR A 55 18.70 -1.55 -3.87
N GLY A 56 18.25 -1.69 -2.61
CA GLY A 56 19.01 -1.30 -1.42
C GLY A 56 18.63 0.07 -0.84
N PHE A 57 17.70 0.80 -1.48
CA PHE A 57 17.26 2.10 -0.97
C PHE A 57 16.09 1.94 0.03
N ALA A 58 16.35 2.26 1.30
CA ALA A 58 15.39 2.16 2.38
C ALA A 58 14.34 3.30 2.35
N TRP A 59 13.40 3.21 1.42
CA TRP A 59 12.28 4.16 1.30
C TRP A 59 10.93 3.54 1.68
N ASP A 60 10.23 4.21 2.59
CA ASP A 60 8.89 3.83 3.03
C ASP A 60 8.15 5.05 3.60
N ILE A 61 7.00 5.39 3.00
CA ILE A 61 6.21 6.57 3.42
C ILE A 61 5.76 6.44 4.87
N ARG A 62 5.51 5.22 5.37
CA ARG A 62 5.03 4.99 6.74
C ARG A 62 6.04 5.42 7.81
N LYS A 63 7.33 5.50 7.46
CA LYS A 63 8.40 5.97 8.35
C LYS A 63 8.82 7.41 8.05
N THR A 64 8.93 7.79 6.78
CA THR A 64 9.37 9.15 6.40
C THR A 64 8.29 10.20 6.64
N ASN A 65 7.05 9.88 6.27
CA ASN A 65 5.88 10.74 6.43
C ASN A 65 4.74 9.94 7.09
N PRO A 66 4.85 9.64 8.40
CA PRO A 66 3.88 8.78 9.08
C PRO A 66 2.46 9.34 8.98
N TYR A 67 1.51 8.43 8.77
CA TYR A 67 0.07 8.69 8.77
C TYR A 67 -0.64 7.67 9.65
N SER A 68 -1.89 7.93 10.04
CA SER A 68 -2.74 6.97 10.75
C SER A 68 -2.10 6.30 11.99
N GLY A 69 -1.16 6.98 12.66
CA GLY A 69 -0.47 6.46 13.85
C GLY A 69 0.68 5.49 13.57
N TYR A 70 1.18 5.37 12.33
CA TYR A 70 2.32 4.49 12.01
C TYR A 70 3.62 4.82 12.78
N GLU A 71 3.73 6.04 13.29
CA GLU A 71 4.81 6.50 14.17
C GLU A 71 4.89 5.74 15.51
N GLN A 72 3.79 5.13 15.96
CA GLN A 72 3.71 4.39 17.22
C GLN A 72 4.12 2.92 17.07
N PHE A 73 4.28 2.42 15.83
CA PHE A 73 4.63 1.04 15.56
C PHE A 73 6.11 0.85 15.27
N GLU A 74 6.68 -0.19 15.88
CA GLU A 74 8.07 -0.57 15.71
C GLU A 74 8.19 -1.70 14.67
N PHE A 75 8.62 -1.34 13.47
CA PHE A 75 8.89 -2.26 12.36
C PHE A 75 10.11 -1.79 11.57
N ASN A 76 10.73 -2.73 10.86
CA ASN A 76 11.90 -2.49 10.02
C ASN A 76 11.51 -2.39 8.54
N ILE A 77 12.30 -1.64 7.76
CA ILE A 77 12.14 -1.57 6.30
C ILE A 77 13.04 -2.63 5.68
N PRO A 78 12.50 -3.70 5.09
CA PRO A 78 13.32 -4.68 4.39
C PRO A 78 13.86 -4.10 3.09
N VAL A 79 15.15 -4.32 2.83
CA VAL A 79 15.85 -3.86 1.63
C VAL A 79 16.55 -5.03 0.95
N GLY A 80 16.59 -5.00 -0.38
CA GLY A 80 17.41 -5.90 -1.18
C GLY A 80 18.81 -5.33 -1.42
N ALA A 81 19.57 -5.90 -2.36
CA ALA A 81 20.92 -5.45 -2.68
C ALA A 81 21.18 -5.25 -4.18
N HIS A 82 20.55 -6.06 -5.04
CA HIS A 82 20.82 -6.15 -6.47
C HIS A 82 19.66 -5.64 -7.34
N GLY A 83 18.46 -5.44 -6.76
CA GLY A 83 17.30 -4.93 -7.50
C GLY A 83 16.68 -5.92 -8.48
N ASP A 84 16.99 -7.21 -8.37
CA ASP A 84 16.47 -8.26 -9.24
C ASP A 84 15.07 -8.76 -8.79
N VAL A 85 14.51 -9.72 -9.54
CA VAL A 85 13.23 -10.34 -9.18
C VAL A 85 13.32 -11.09 -7.84
N TYR A 86 14.47 -11.71 -7.55
CA TYR A 86 14.66 -12.47 -6.32
C TYR A 86 14.65 -11.58 -5.07
N ASP A 87 15.34 -10.44 -5.11
CA ASP A 87 15.36 -9.46 -4.03
C ASP A 87 13.97 -8.86 -3.79
N ARG A 88 13.21 -8.60 -4.86
CA ARG A 88 11.80 -8.17 -4.73
C ARG A 88 10.93 -9.21 -4.04
N TYR A 89 11.14 -10.49 -4.34
CA TYR A 89 10.48 -11.59 -3.64
C TYR A 89 10.86 -11.60 -2.15
N LEU A 90 12.15 -11.52 -1.82
CA LEU A 90 12.63 -11.50 -0.43
C LEU A 90 12.10 -10.31 0.36
N VAL A 91 12.09 -9.11 -0.24
CA VAL A 91 11.51 -7.91 0.36
C VAL A 91 10.04 -8.14 0.71
N ARG A 92 9.23 -8.68 -0.20
CA ARG A 92 7.81 -8.98 0.08
C ARG A 92 7.62 -10.03 1.16
N MET A 93 8.46 -11.08 1.19
CA MET A 93 8.43 -12.09 2.25
C MET A 93 8.73 -11.47 3.62
N ALA A 94 9.71 -10.58 3.68
CA ALA A 94 10.05 -9.84 4.90
C ALA A 94 8.96 -8.83 5.29
N GLU A 95 8.34 -8.13 4.33
CA GLU A 95 7.22 -7.22 4.58
C GLU A 95 6.02 -7.94 5.19
N MET A 96 5.74 -9.18 4.79
CA MET A 96 4.69 -9.99 5.42
C MET A 96 4.99 -10.24 6.90
N ARG A 97 6.26 -10.53 7.25
CA ARG A 97 6.69 -10.74 8.64
C ARG A 97 6.61 -9.44 9.46
N GLU A 98 7.06 -8.32 8.90
CA GLU A 98 6.94 -7.01 9.56
C GLU A 98 5.48 -6.57 9.70
N SER A 99 4.63 -6.87 8.72
CA SER A 99 3.18 -6.63 8.82
C SER A 99 2.54 -7.43 9.96
N LEU A 100 2.97 -8.68 10.18
CA LEU A 100 2.53 -9.46 11.34
C LEU A 100 3.01 -8.85 12.67
N LYS A 101 4.22 -8.25 12.71
CA LYS A 101 4.73 -7.54 13.89
C LYS A 101 3.86 -6.32 14.21
N ILE A 102 3.50 -5.52 13.20
CA ILE A 102 2.60 -4.37 13.34
C ILE A 102 1.23 -4.83 13.85
N LEU A 103 0.65 -5.88 13.28
CA LEU A 103 -0.65 -6.39 13.71
C LEU A 103 -0.66 -6.86 15.16
N ARG A 104 0.43 -7.46 15.65
CA ARG A 104 0.57 -7.85 17.07
C ARG A 104 0.55 -6.61 17.97
N GLN A 105 1.36 -5.61 17.65
CA GLN A 105 1.43 -4.36 18.41
C GLN A 105 0.08 -3.61 18.39
N ALA A 106 -0.62 -3.59 17.25
CA ALA A 106 -1.91 -2.93 17.12
C ALA A 106 -3.02 -3.59 17.97
N ILE A 107 -2.97 -4.92 18.17
CA ILE A 107 -3.93 -5.62 19.04
C ILE A 107 -3.68 -5.29 20.50
N ASP A 108 -2.41 -5.26 20.91
CA ASP A 108 -2.04 -5.02 22.30
C ASP A 108 -2.18 -3.54 22.69
N GLY A 109 -1.98 -2.64 21.73
CA GLY A 109 -2.07 -1.19 21.90
C GLY A 109 -3.42 -0.57 21.51
N LEU A 110 -4.48 -1.35 21.30
CA LEU A 110 -5.77 -0.83 20.83
C LEU A 110 -6.42 0.06 21.90
N PRO A 111 -6.56 1.38 21.68
CA PRO A 111 -7.24 2.24 22.64
C PRO A 111 -8.74 1.99 22.60
N SER A 112 -9.40 2.17 23.75
CA SER A 112 -10.85 2.30 23.78
C SER A 112 -11.25 3.72 23.37
N GLY A 113 -12.38 3.86 22.66
CA GLY A 113 -12.86 5.16 22.23
C GLY A 113 -13.81 5.10 21.04
N PRO A 114 -14.33 6.26 20.62
CA PRO A 114 -15.12 6.35 19.39
C PRO A 114 -14.24 6.08 18.17
N ILE A 115 -14.77 5.32 17.21
CA ILE A 115 -14.09 5.00 15.94
C ILE A 115 -14.17 6.13 14.91
N ASN A 116 -15.08 7.08 15.12
CA ASN A 116 -15.37 8.17 14.22
C ASN A 116 -15.14 9.52 14.91
N THR A 117 -14.92 10.57 14.12
CA THR A 117 -14.96 11.95 14.63
C THR A 117 -16.33 12.26 15.23
N SER A 118 -16.37 13.17 16.21
CA SER A 118 -17.61 13.67 16.81
C SER A 118 -18.36 14.64 15.90
N ASP A 119 -17.76 15.08 14.80
CA ASP A 119 -18.40 16.00 13.86
C ASP A 119 -19.44 15.31 12.96
N LEU A 120 -20.72 15.50 13.32
CA LEU A 120 -21.88 14.98 12.61
C LEU A 120 -22.14 15.64 11.25
N LYS A 121 -21.38 16.68 10.87
CA LYS A 121 -21.46 17.27 9.52
C LYS A 121 -20.61 16.53 8.50
N VAL A 122 -19.65 15.72 8.97
CA VAL A 122 -18.73 14.96 8.13
C VAL A 122 -19.06 13.48 8.18
N VAL A 123 -19.30 12.94 9.38
CA VAL A 123 -19.63 11.52 9.57
C VAL A 123 -21.11 11.36 9.93
N PRO A 124 -21.82 10.40 9.33
CA PRO A 124 -23.20 10.15 9.70
C PRO A 124 -23.33 9.74 11.17
N PRO A 125 -24.38 10.20 11.88
CA PRO A 125 -24.61 9.82 13.27
C PRO A 125 -24.90 8.32 13.40
N PRO A 126 -24.68 7.75 14.61
CA PRO A 126 -25.04 6.37 14.88
C PRO A 126 -26.54 6.16 14.75
N ARG A 127 -26.94 4.99 14.27
CA ARG A 127 -28.34 4.69 13.91
C ARG A 127 -29.32 4.92 15.07
N GLU A 128 -28.93 4.56 16.28
CA GLU A 128 -29.76 4.72 17.50
C GLU A 128 -30.07 6.20 17.82
N ALA A 129 -29.19 7.12 17.45
CA ALA A 129 -29.38 8.55 17.68
C ALA A 129 -30.34 9.19 16.67
N ILE A 130 -30.56 8.55 15.50
CA ILE A 130 -31.44 9.06 14.44
C ILE A 130 -32.91 9.03 14.88
N ASP A 131 -33.30 7.99 15.62
CA ASP A 131 -34.69 7.80 16.05
C ASP A 131 -35.09 8.72 17.22
N THR A 132 -34.11 9.29 17.92
CA THR A 132 -34.31 10.05 19.17
C THR A 132 -34.02 11.55 19.03
N SER A 133 -33.02 11.94 18.24
CA SER A 133 -32.62 13.34 18.07
C SER A 133 -32.97 13.85 16.66
N MET A 134 -33.69 14.96 16.63
CA MET A 134 -34.05 15.64 15.38
C MET A 134 -32.80 16.14 14.63
N GLU A 135 -31.79 16.64 15.35
CA GLU A 135 -30.53 17.10 14.77
C GLU A 135 -29.77 15.96 14.09
N SER A 136 -29.73 14.79 14.72
CA SER A 136 -29.11 13.58 14.14
C SER A 136 -29.80 13.19 12.83
N LEU A 137 -31.14 13.25 12.79
CA LEU A 137 -31.91 12.98 11.58
C LEU A 137 -31.61 14.00 10.46
N ILE A 138 -31.53 15.31 10.80
CA ILE A 138 -31.19 16.36 9.83
C ILE A 138 -29.79 16.13 9.24
N HIS A 139 -28.79 15.88 10.09
CA HIS A 139 -27.42 15.63 9.66
C HIS A 139 -27.32 14.37 8.79
N TRP A 140 -27.96 13.29 9.21
CA TRP A 140 -28.04 12.06 8.43
C TRP A 140 -28.66 12.31 7.06
N PHE A 141 -29.78 13.02 6.99
CA PHE A 141 -30.46 13.34 5.73
C PHE A 141 -29.59 14.21 4.82
N LYS A 142 -28.97 15.26 5.36
CA LYS A 142 -28.09 16.17 4.61
C LYS A 142 -26.86 15.45 4.03
N ILE A 143 -26.19 14.61 4.81
CA ILE A 143 -25.00 13.87 4.34
C ILE A 143 -25.36 12.91 3.20
N HIS A 144 -26.49 12.21 3.27
CA HIS A 144 -26.85 11.23 2.25
C HIS A 144 -27.48 11.84 1.00
N THR A 145 -28.08 13.04 1.10
CA THR A 145 -28.71 13.71 -0.05
C THR A 145 -27.78 14.72 -0.72
N GLU A 146 -27.16 15.61 0.06
CA GLU A 146 -26.25 16.64 -0.44
C GLU A 146 -24.78 16.25 -0.28
N GLY A 147 -24.40 15.54 0.78
CA GLY A 147 -22.98 15.30 1.11
C GLY A 147 -22.32 16.47 1.85
N PHE A 148 -21.11 16.22 2.35
CA PHE A 148 -20.33 17.27 3.02
C PHE A 148 -19.62 18.16 2.00
N ARG A 149 -19.29 19.39 2.40
CA ARG A 149 -18.60 20.37 1.55
C ARG A 149 -17.18 20.60 2.08
N PRO A 150 -16.13 20.06 1.41
CA PRO A 150 -14.75 20.36 1.77
C PRO A 150 -14.39 21.84 1.53
N PRO A 151 -13.35 22.37 2.20
CA PRO A 151 -12.83 23.70 1.91
C PRO A 151 -12.22 23.78 0.51
N VAL A 152 -12.27 24.97 -0.11
CA VAL A 152 -11.63 25.25 -1.39
C VAL A 152 -10.11 25.05 -1.27
N GLY A 153 -9.51 24.30 -2.18
CA GLY A 153 -8.07 24.05 -2.18
C GLY A 153 -7.65 22.79 -2.93
N GLU A 154 -6.37 22.48 -2.86
CA GLU A 154 -5.76 21.32 -3.49
C GLU A 154 -4.97 20.52 -2.46
N ALA A 155 -4.99 19.20 -2.56
CA ALA A 155 -4.23 18.31 -1.67
C ALA A 155 -3.73 17.08 -2.41
N TYR A 156 -2.47 16.72 -2.20
CA TYR A 156 -1.91 15.42 -2.57
C TYR A 156 -1.62 14.64 -1.30
N VAL A 157 -2.22 13.46 -1.15
CA VAL A 157 -2.00 12.59 0.00
C VAL A 157 -1.47 11.25 -0.49
N PRO A 158 -0.18 10.95 -0.28
CA PRO A 158 0.40 9.66 -0.58
C PRO A 158 0.26 8.68 0.59
N ILE A 159 0.05 7.41 0.27
CA ILE A 159 0.13 6.29 1.21
C ILE A 159 1.06 5.21 0.66
N GLU A 160 1.66 4.43 1.56
CA GLU A 160 2.42 3.24 1.17
C GLU A 160 1.44 2.08 0.95
N SER A 161 1.07 1.85 -0.31
CA SER A 161 0.38 0.61 -0.68
C SER A 161 1.38 -0.55 -0.76
N PRO A 162 0.93 -1.82 -0.73
CA PRO A 162 1.81 -2.97 -0.94
C PRO A 162 2.57 -2.95 -2.29
N LYS A 163 2.12 -2.14 -3.25
CA LYS A 163 2.72 -1.98 -4.58
C LYS A 163 3.67 -0.77 -4.67
N GLY A 164 3.67 0.07 -3.65
CA GLY A 164 4.40 1.34 -3.57
C GLY A 164 3.52 2.54 -3.29
N GLU A 165 4.01 3.73 -3.62
CA GLU A 165 3.32 4.98 -3.31
C GLU A 165 2.00 5.08 -4.11
N LEU A 166 0.88 5.02 -3.41
CA LEU A 166 -0.43 5.31 -3.95
C LEU A 166 -0.83 6.70 -3.50
N GLY A 167 -0.95 7.62 -4.44
CA GLY A 167 -1.28 9.01 -4.17
C GLY A 167 -2.65 9.40 -4.70
N PHE A 168 -3.39 10.17 -3.91
CA PHE A 168 -4.61 10.82 -4.37
C PHE A 168 -4.43 12.33 -4.38
N TYR A 169 -4.62 12.91 -5.57
CA TYR A 169 -4.65 14.34 -5.79
C TYR A 169 -6.09 14.82 -5.92
N PHE A 170 -6.51 15.72 -5.04
CA PHE A 170 -7.83 16.32 -5.06
C PHE A 170 -7.73 17.83 -5.27
N VAL A 171 -8.67 18.36 -6.07
CA VAL A 171 -8.95 19.79 -6.19
C VAL A 171 -10.41 19.98 -5.78
N SER A 172 -10.65 20.90 -4.86
CA SER A 172 -11.98 21.29 -4.39
C SER A 172 -12.25 22.76 -4.71
N ASP A 173 -13.43 23.01 -5.29
CA ASP A 173 -14.01 24.33 -5.52
C ASP A 173 -14.98 24.74 -4.39
N GLY A 174 -15.02 24.00 -3.28
CA GLY A 174 -15.94 24.22 -2.16
C GLY A 174 -17.34 23.63 -2.37
N THR A 175 -17.59 22.97 -3.49
CA THR A 175 -18.81 22.20 -3.70
C THR A 175 -18.73 20.84 -2.99
N ASN A 176 -19.85 20.09 -3.00
CA ASN A 176 -19.93 18.73 -2.45
C ASN A 176 -19.30 17.65 -3.33
N ARG A 177 -18.77 18.03 -4.51
CA ARG A 177 -18.15 17.10 -5.46
C ARG A 177 -16.70 17.50 -5.67
N PRO A 178 -15.77 16.54 -5.85
CA PRO A 178 -14.41 16.87 -6.22
C PRO A 178 -14.42 17.54 -7.59
N TYR A 179 -13.81 18.73 -7.69
CA TYR A 179 -13.64 19.42 -8.97
C TYR A 179 -12.72 18.63 -9.90
N ARG A 180 -11.62 18.12 -9.33
CA ARG A 180 -10.72 17.17 -9.99
C ARG A 180 -10.24 16.15 -8.97
N MET A 181 -10.17 14.89 -9.40
CA MET A 181 -9.49 13.83 -8.69
C MET A 181 -8.52 13.15 -9.66
N HIS A 182 -7.27 13.00 -9.27
CA HIS A 182 -6.29 12.20 -10.01
C HIS A 182 -5.60 11.23 -9.07
N THR A 183 -5.44 9.98 -9.53
CA THR A 183 -4.79 8.93 -8.75
C THR A 183 -3.42 8.65 -9.33
N ARG A 184 -2.38 8.80 -8.50
CA ARG A 184 -1.02 8.36 -8.81
C ARG A 184 -0.92 6.88 -8.46
N ALA A 185 -1.11 6.04 -9.47
CA ALA A 185 -1.08 4.59 -9.36
C ALA A 185 0.37 4.03 -9.31
N PRO A 186 0.77 3.29 -8.28
CA PRO A 186 2.09 2.67 -8.22
C PRO A 186 2.27 1.64 -9.34
N SER A 187 1.27 0.82 -9.67
CA SER A 187 1.42 -0.14 -10.79
C SER A 187 1.64 0.54 -12.14
N PHE A 188 1.09 1.74 -12.35
CA PHE A 188 1.31 2.48 -13.60
C PHE A 188 2.77 2.93 -13.72
N MET A 189 3.33 3.50 -12.64
CA MET A 189 4.73 3.91 -12.61
C MET A 189 5.67 2.70 -12.71
N ASN A 190 5.36 1.62 -11.99
CA ASN A 190 6.20 0.43 -12.01
C ASN A 190 6.16 -0.28 -13.38
N LEU A 191 5.04 -0.21 -14.12
CA LEU A 191 4.93 -0.79 -15.47
C LEU A 191 5.87 -0.12 -16.47
N GLN A 192 6.18 1.18 -16.31
CA GLN A 192 7.13 1.88 -17.19
C GLN A 192 8.53 1.27 -17.11
N ALA A 193 8.91 0.71 -15.94
CA ALA A 193 10.19 0.03 -15.78
C ALA A 193 10.27 -1.33 -16.49
N LEU A 194 9.13 -1.89 -16.95
CA LEU A 194 9.10 -3.19 -17.60
C LEU A 194 9.95 -3.24 -18.86
N GLU A 195 9.89 -2.20 -19.70
CA GLU A 195 10.70 -2.14 -20.93
C GLU A 195 12.18 -2.28 -20.59
N LYS A 196 12.66 -1.48 -19.64
CA LYS A 196 14.06 -1.48 -19.22
C LYS A 196 14.49 -2.81 -18.60
N MET A 197 13.61 -3.44 -17.82
CA MET A 197 13.85 -4.76 -17.25
C MET A 197 13.86 -5.88 -18.30
N ALA A 198 13.16 -5.69 -19.42
CA ALA A 198 12.98 -6.69 -20.47
C ALA A 198 14.10 -6.70 -21.52
N VAL A 199 14.77 -5.57 -21.76
CA VAL A 199 15.82 -5.47 -22.77
C VAL A 199 16.94 -6.48 -22.50
N GLY A 200 17.26 -7.30 -23.50
CA GLY A 200 18.29 -8.33 -23.42
C GLY A 200 17.87 -9.63 -22.72
N ARG A 201 16.57 -9.83 -22.45
CA ARG A 201 16.02 -11.03 -21.81
C ARG A 201 15.18 -11.89 -22.75
N LEU A 202 14.94 -13.13 -22.32
CA LEU A 202 14.09 -14.06 -23.04
C LEU A 202 12.61 -13.77 -22.79
N ILE A 203 11.74 -14.16 -23.72
CA ILE A 203 10.29 -14.04 -23.56
C ILE A 203 9.80 -14.79 -22.31
N ALA A 204 10.44 -15.91 -21.96
CA ALA A 204 10.12 -16.66 -20.75
C ALA A 204 10.32 -15.86 -19.46
N ASP A 205 11.23 -14.87 -19.46
CA ASP A 205 11.52 -14.05 -18.30
C ASP A 205 10.51 -12.91 -18.13
N MET A 206 9.83 -12.50 -19.22
CA MET A 206 8.77 -11.48 -19.16
C MET A 206 7.68 -11.83 -18.13
N VAL A 207 7.34 -13.12 -18.02
CA VAL A 207 6.34 -13.58 -17.04
C VAL A 207 6.82 -13.33 -15.60
N ALA A 208 8.11 -13.58 -15.32
CA ALA A 208 8.70 -13.30 -14.03
C ALA A 208 8.79 -11.79 -13.75
N LEU A 209 9.14 -10.99 -14.77
CA LEU A 209 9.20 -9.53 -14.66
C LEU A 209 7.82 -8.95 -14.31
N ILE A 210 6.78 -9.32 -15.07
CA ILE A 210 5.40 -8.87 -14.86
C ILE A 210 4.90 -9.28 -13.47
N GLY A 211 5.17 -10.53 -13.06
CA GLY A 211 4.80 -11.02 -11.72
C GLY A 211 5.51 -10.28 -10.59
N SER A 212 6.79 -9.94 -10.77
CA SER A 212 7.59 -9.25 -9.74
C SER A 212 7.14 -7.81 -9.49
N ILE A 213 6.74 -7.11 -10.55
CA ILE A 213 6.23 -5.74 -10.50
C ILE A 213 4.84 -5.70 -9.85
N ASP A 214 4.10 -6.81 -9.90
CA ASP A 214 2.78 -6.99 -9.29
C ASP A 214 1.74 -5.99 -9.86
N ILE A 215 1.53 -6.10 -11.17
CA ILE A 215 0.59 -5.24 -11.90
C ILE A 215 -0.87 -5.62 -11.63
N VAL A 216 -1.71 -4.62 -11.43
CA VAL A 216 -3.17 -4.77 -11.44
C VAL A 216 -3.71 -3.83 -12.51
N LEU A 217 -4.26 -4.38 -13.58
CA LEU A 217 -4.66 -3.60 -14.75
C LEU A 217 -5.74 -2.55 -14.42
N GLY A 218 -6.65 -2.85 -13.50
CA GLY A 218 -7.66 -1.89 -13.06
C GLY A 218 -7.09 -0.67 -12.34
N GLU A 219 -5.87 -0.75 -11.80
CA GLU A 219 -5.17 0.39 -11.24
C GLU A 219 -4.52 1.27 -12.33
N ILE A 220 -4.06 0.64 -13.41
CA ILE A 220 -3.26 1.22 -14.50
C ILE A 220 -4.14 1.99 -15.50
N ASP A 221 -5.36 1.52 -15.76
CA ASP A 221 -6.27 2.01 -16.80
C ASP A 221 -7.08 3.28 -16.42
N ARG A 222 -6.69 3.98 -15.33
CA ARG A 222 -7.47 5.07 -14.71
C ARG A 222 -7.09 6.47 -15.16
#